data_AF-A0A1B9GMW3-F1
#
_entry.id   AF-A0A1B9GMW3-F1
#
_cell.length_a   1.000
_cell.length_b   1.000
_cell.length_c   1.000
_cell.angle_alpha   90.00
_cell.angle_beta   90.00
_cell.angle_gamma   90.00
#
_symmetry.space_group_name_H-M   'P 1'
#
loop_
_entity.id
_entity.type
_entity.pdbx_description
1 polymer ?
#
loop_
_entity_poly.entity_id
_entity_poly.type
_entity_poly.pdbx_seq_one_letter_code
_entity_poly.pdbx_strand_id
1 'polypeptide(L)'
;MLETSILTGASHSLRSRSPFSVTAILFVGQKIRDAANSVSDLQTRLRLHAEEMAKATLFSPIANIEALQAMIILANWGDTVWRPGAHAVSMAFDMELHRCLPLIAEESRNREGTGQSPASKRSMLVGARAWLLVSKLAIEMAFNHGKQLLINEDEIFCCTHALLDYPTRQITDIRIVASMEILRLRIPLLRVKKSDPEELRDSLLQAYNENSRSWEDRWRQYFFSQGVGEEDFLVTDLTTQRCFGRVLANAYLLSAIRTQQDVELLPAHRRHWLITSLQDAQFIAHRILAAEKAKMIHGNHYSHVCLAGVARIYLRLATLFPTVIDLRSVAKDLIGLVEVLAQLPGFRFARQLRYAVEEARKRRMLPPETRPCSPKIPTMATAGQQSTYSSIRSTDGFSHITEQPAVDSLWNTAASGPLSDQSALDFNPLVAEQVLNETVIPGISNQNDYMGLPLDQMTWFQSQVQPVEEPDANLLAWLDFPALGE
;
A
#
# COMPACT_ATOMS: atom_id res chain seq x y z
N MET A 1 -1.38 38.83 -11.05
CA MET A 1 -1.91 38.83 -12.44
C MET A 1 -1.00 38.10 -13.43
N LEU A 2 0.34 38.23 -13.32
CA LEU A 2 1.30 37.45 -14.12
C LEU A 2 1.37 35.95 -13.72
N GLU A 3 1.31 35.62 -12.43
CA GLU A 3 1.32 34.21 -11.97
C GLU A 3 0.04 33.43 -12.36
N THR A 4 -1.12 34.08 -12.31
CA THR A 4 -2.38 33.49 -12.79
C THR A 4 -2.38 33.32 -14.32
N SER A 5 -1.70 34.19 -15.08
CA SER A 5 -1.55 34.06 -16.54
C SER A 5 -0.60 32.94 -16.97
N ILE A 6 0.48 32.70 -16.20
CA ILE A 6 1.44 31.62 -16.45
C ILE A 6 0.83 30.26 -16.10
N LEU A 7 0.09 30.17 -14.97
CA LEU A 7 -0.61 28.94 -14.58
C LEU A 7 -1.79 28.61 -15.52
N THR A 8 -2.56 29.61 -15.96
CA THR A 8 -3.62 29.40 -16.95
C THR A 8 -3.07 29.05 -18.33
N GLY A 9 -2.01 29.72 -18.79
CA GLY A 9 -1.33 29.40 -20.06
C GLY A 9 -0.67 28.02 -20.09
N ALA A 10 0.03 27.64 -19.01
CA ALA A 10 0.61 26.30 -18.88
C ALA A 10 -0.47 25.21 -18.80
N SER A 11 -1.58 25.47 -18.11
CA SER A 11 -2.70 24.52 -18.04
C SER A 11 -3.42 24.35 -19.39
N HIS A 12 -3.55 25.41 -20.20
CA HIS A 12 -4.17 25.34 -21.53
C HIS A 12 -3.26 24.64 -22.55
N SER A 13 -1.94 24.88 -22.48
CA SER A 13 -0.94 24.16 -23.27
C SER A 13 -0.93 22.66 -22.95
N LEU A 14 -0.99 22.27 -21.67
CA LEU A 14 -1.05 20.86 -21.28
C LEU A 14 -2.38 20.20 -21.70
N ARG A 15 -3.52 20.89 -21.53
CA ARG A 15 -4.84 20.41 -21.96
C ARG A 15 -4.90 20.10 -23.45
N SER A 16 -4.26 20.93 -24.27
CA SER A 16 -4.22 20.72 -25.72
C SER A 16 -3.22 19.64 -26.13
N ARG A 17 -2.11 19.46 -25.39
CA ARG A 17 -1.05 18.49 -25.71
C ARG A 17 -1.33 17.07 -25.21
N SER A 18 -1.90 16.92 -24.01
CA SER A 18 -2.26 15.61 -23.46
C SER A 18 -3.50 15.71 -22.56
N PRO A 19 -4.70 15.50 -23.14
CA PRO A 19 -5.92 15.39 -22.35
C PRO A 19 -5.85 14.23 -21.34
N PHE A 20 -5.07 13.18 -21.63
CA PHE A 20 -4.90 12.04 -20.72
C PHE A 20 -4.16 12.44 -19.44
N SER A 21 -3.04 13.18 -19.55
CA SER A 21 -2.33 13.71 -18.39
C SER A 21 -3.22 14.57 -17.51
N VAL A 22 -3.99 15.48 -18.12
CA VAL A 22 -4.89 16.37 -17.36
C VAL A 22 -5.98 15.57 -16.66
N THR A 23 -6.62 14.63 -17.35
CA THR A 23 -7.66 13.77 -16.75
C THR A 23 -7.10 12.94 -15.60
N ALA A 24 -5.91 12.34 -15.75
CA ALA A 24 -5.27 11.58 -14.68
C ALA A 24 -4.95 12.45 -13.45
N ILE A 25 -4.40 13.65 -13.65
CA ILE A 25 -4.12 14.60 -12.56
C ILE A 25 -5.41 15.03 -11.86
N LEU A 26 -6.46 15.36 -12.62
CA LEU A 26 -7.76 15.74 -12.05
C LEU A 26 -8.40 14.58 -11.29
N PHE A 27 -8.33 13.36 -11.81
CA PHE A 27 -8.78 12.16 -11.12
C PHE A 27 -8.08 12.01 -9.77
N VAL A 28 -6.75 12.10 -9.72
CA VAL A 28 -5.99 12.00 -8.47
C VAL A 28 -6.35 13.14 -7.53
N GLY A 29 -6.41 14.39 -8.03
CA GLY A 29 -6.79 15.55 -7.24
C GLY A 29 -8.19 15.39 -6.62
N GLN A 30 -9.16 14.87 -7.37
CA GLN A 30 -10.49 14.61 -6.85
C GLN A 30 -10.52 13.42 -5.89
N LYS A 31 -9.78 12.33 -6.16
CA LYS A 31 -9.65 11.19 -5.23
C LYS A 31 -9.07 11.62 -3.88
N ILE A 32 -8.10 12.54 -3.88
CA ILE A 32 -7.52 13.12 -2.65
C ILE A 32 -8.53 14.02 -1.93
N ARG A 33 -9.36 14.77 -2.67
CA ARG A 33 -10.42 15.62 -2.07
C ARG A 33 -11.54 14.80 -1.45
N ASP A 34 -11.96 13.74 -2.15
CA ASP A 34 -12.98 12.83 -1.66
C ASP A 34 -12.43 12.03 -0.48
N ALA A 35 -11.17 11.60 -0.53
CA ALA A 35 -10.46 10.93 0.55
C ALA A 35 -11.24 9.72 1.09
N ALA A 36 -11.63 9.76 2.36
CA ALA A 36 -12.48 8.76 3.01
C ALA A 36 -13.98 8.97 2.86
N ASN A 37 -14.42 10.06 2.24
CA ASN A 37 -15.83 10.28 1.93
C ASN A 37 -16.29 9.34 0.82
N SER A 38 -17.60 9.28 0.59
CA SER A 38 -18.14 8.59 -0.58
C SER A 38 -17.53 9.16 -1.86
N VAL A 39 -17.12 8.26 -2.76
CA VAL A 39 -16.62 8.61 -4.10
C VAL A 39 -17.63 9.53 -4.79
N SER A 40 -17.21 10.74 -5.18
CA SER A 40 -18.09 11.69 -5.85
C SER A 40 -18.38 11.30 -7.30
N ASP A 41 -19.48 11.82 -7.85
CA ASP A 41 -19.80 11.68 -9.28
C ASP A 41 -18.69 12.26 -10.17
N LEU A 42 -18.00 13.30 -9.70
CA LEU A 42 -16.88 13.89 -10.43
C LEU A 42 -15.68 12.95 -10.43
N GLN A 43 -15.31 12.37 -9.28
CA GLN A 43 -14.23 11.39 -9.22
C GLN A 43 -14.54 10.19 -10.12
N THR A 44 -15.76 9.67 -10.07
CA THR A 44 -16.19 8.54 -10.89
C THR A 44 -16.06 8.84 -12.38
N ARG A 45 -16.55 9.99 -12.84
CA ARG A 45 -16.42 10.40 -14.25
C ARG A 45 -14.96 10.60 -14.68
N LEU A 46 -14.14 11.23 -13.84
CA LEU A 46 -12.72 11.43 -14.12
C LEU A 46 -11.96 10.10 -14.18
N ARG A 47 -12.27 9.17 -13.27
CA ARG A 47 -11.68 7.82 -13.28
C ARG A 47 -12.06 7.06 -14.54
N LEU A 48 -13.35 6.97 -14.86
CA LEU A 48 -13.83 6.27 -16.06
C LEU A 48 -13.23 6.87 -17.33
N HIS A 49 -13.13 8.21 -17.40
CA HIS A 49 -12.52 8.86 -18.55
C HIS A 49 -11.01 8.58 -18.65
N ALA A 50 -10.27 8.61 -17.53
CA ALA A 50 -8.85 8.25 -17.50
C ALA A 50 -8.63 6.78 -17.91
N GLU A 51 -9.46 5.86 -17.41
CA GLU A 51 -9.42 4.44 -17.78
C GLU A 51 -9.74 4.22 -19.25
N GLU A 52 -10.69 4.96 -19.82
CA GLU A 52 -11.02 4.86 -21.24
C GLU A 52 -9.88 5.36 -22.13
N MET A 53 -9.27 6.49 -21.77
CA MET A 53 -8.07 6.98 -22.45
C MET A 53 -6.90 5.99 -22.33
N ALA A 54 -6.73 5.37 -21.16
CA ALA A 54 -5.73 4.33 -20.94
C ALA A 54 -5.97 3.13 -21.87
N LYS A 55 -7.20 2.63 -22.01
CA LYS A 55 -7.52 1.54 -22.94
C LYS A 55 -7.21 1.90 -24.39
N ALA A 56 -7.53 3.13 -24.81
CA ALA A 56 -7.26 3.59 -26.17
C ALA A 56 -5.77 3.56 -26.55
N THR A 57 -4.88 3.61 -25.55
CA THR A 57 -3.44 3.47 -25.78
C THR A 57 -3.04 2.03 -26.14
N LEU A 58 -3.76 0.99 -25.70
CA LEU A 58 -3.32 -0.41 -25.79
C LEU A 58 -2.94 -0.90 -27.20
N PHE A 59 -3.65 -0.42 -28.24
CA PHE A 59 -3.42 -0.80 -29.63
C PHE A 59 -2.90 0.35 -30.50
N SER A 60 -2.59 1.48 -29.88
CA SER A 60 -2.08 2.66 -30.58
C SER A 60 -0.57 2.74 -30.38
N PRO A 61 0.22 3.05 -31.42
CA PRO A 61 1.65 3.31 -31.23
C PRO A 61 1.81 4.58 -30.37
N ILE A 62 2.10 4.42 -29.08
CA ILE A 62 2.26 5.57 -28.19
C ILE A 62 3.71 6.02 -28.23
N ALA A 63 3.94 7.16 -28.89
CA ALA A 63 5.22 7.86 -28.87
C ALA A 63 5.21 9.10 -27.96
N ASN A 64 4.23 9.25 -27.06
CA ASN A 64 4.08 10.45 -26.23
C ASN A 64 4.43 10.19 -24.76
N ILE A 65 5.46 10.88 -24.28
CA ILE A 65 5.91 10.85 -22.88
C ILE A 65 4.83 11.27 -21.89
N GLU A 66 3.93 12.17 -22.28
CA GLU A 66 2.84 12.64 -21.43
C GLU A 66 1.75 11.55 -21.26
N ALA A 67 1.56 10.69 -22.26
CA ALA A 67 0.67 9.54 -22.13
C ALA A 67 1.27 8.49 -21.19
N LEU A 68 2.58 8.25 -21.26
CA LEU A 68 3.29 7.39 -20.30
C LEU A 68 3.19 7.95 -18.87
N GLN A 69 3.44 9.25 -18.68
CA GLN A 69 3.31 9.90 -17.38
C GLN A 69 1.89 9.78 -16.82
N ALA A 70 0.88 9.98 -17.66
CA ALA A 70 -0.53 9.79 -17.28
C ALA A 70 -0.82 8.33 -16.86
N MET A 71 -0.29 7.35 -17.59
CA MET A 71 -0.43 5.93 -17.25
C MET A 71 0.27 5.60 -15.92
N ILE A 72 1.47 6.13 -15.67
CA ILE A 72 2.18 5.97 -14.39
C ILE A 72 1.35 6.55 -13.24
N ILE A 73 0.78 7.74 -13.40
CA ILE A 73 -0.11 8.37 -12.40
C ILE A 73 -1.35 7.50 -12.17
N LEU A 74 -2.01 7.08 -13.25
CA LEU A 74 -3.22 6.25 -13.17
C LEU A 74 -2.94 4.92 -12.46
N ALA A 75 -1.81 4.26 -12.76
CA ALA A 75 -1.41 3.03 -12.10
C ALA A 75 -1.17 3.26 -10.59
N ASN A 76 -0.47 4.33 -10.21
CA ASN A 76 -0.12 4.60 -8.81
C ASN A 76 -1.32 4.95 -7.91
N TRP A 77 -2.37 5.59 -8.43
CA TRP A 77 -3.54 6.01 -7.66
C TRP A 77 -4.83 5.24 -8.00
N GLY A 78 -4.80 4.39 -9.02
CA GLY A 78 -5.86 3.46 -9.35
C GLY A 78 -5.95 2.30 -8.37
N ASP A 79 -7.08 1.60 -8.38
CA ASP A 79 -7.30 0.45 -7.50
C ASP A 79 -6.77 -0.87 -8.11
N THR A 80 -6.41 -0.86 -9.40
CA THR A 80 -5.86 -2.00 -10.14
C THR A 80 -4.50 -1.65 -10.71
N VAL A 81 -3.44 -1.72 -9.90
CA VAL A 81 -2.10 -1.21 -10.29
C VAL A 81 -1.42 -2.09 -11.36
N TRP A 82 -1.54 -3.42 -11.25
CA TRP A 82 -0.73 -4.36 -12.06
C TRP A 82 -0.90 -4.20 -13.57
N ARG A 83 -2.14 -4.15 -14.07
CA ARG A 83 -2.42 -4.06 -15.52
C ARG A 83 -1.96 -2.73 -16.15
N PRO A 84 -2.41 -1.55 -15.67
CA PRO A 84 -1.93 -0.26 -16.21
C PRO A 84 -0.44 -0.05 -15.96
N GLY A 85 0.12 -0.57 -14.85
CA GLY A 85 1.56 -0.50 -14.61
C GLY A 85 2.36 -1.36 -15.58
N ALA A 86 1.93 -2.59 -15.86
CA ALA A 86 2.55 -3.43 -16.89
C ALA A 86 2.46 -2.79 -18.28
N HIS A 87 1.32 -2.17 -18.59
CA HIS A 87 1.16 -1.42 -19.83
C HIS A 87 2.10 -0.20 -19.89
N ALA A 88 2.27 0.54 -18.79
CA ALA A 88 3.25 1.62 -18.71
C ALA A 88 4.69 1.14 -18.98
N VAL A 89 5.05 -0.06 -18.51
CA VAL A 89 6.35 -0.67 -18.81
C VAL A 89 6.49 -0.93 -20.31
N SER A 90 5.50 -1.54 -20.96
CA SER A 90 5.50 -1.76 -22.41
C SER A 90 5.65 -0.45 -23.19
N MET A 91 4.88 0.58 -22.81
CA MET A 91 5.00 1.92 -23.41
C MET A 91 6.40 2.50 -23.29
N ALA A 92 7.07 2.33 -22.14
CA ALA A 92 8.42 2.84 -21.93
C ALA A 92 9.47 2.08 -22.78
N PHE A 93 9.25 0.79 -23.04
CA PHE A 93 10.06 0.01 -23.96
C PHE A 93 9.85 0.40 -25.42
N ASP A 94 8.60 0.60 -25.85
CA ASP A 94 8.28 1.06 -27.21
C ASP A 94 8.91 2.43 -27.50
N MET A 95 9.05 3.27 -26.47
CA MET A 95 9.74 4.56 -26.51
C MET A 95 11.26 4.47 -26.30
N GLU A 96 11.81 3.26 -26.11
CA GLU A 96 13.23 2.96 -25.85
C GLU A 96 13.85 3.75 -24.66
N LEU A 97 13.06 4.08 -23.63
CA LEU A 97 13.52 4.95 -22.55
C LEU A 97 14.64 4.36 -21.69
N HIS A 98 14.79 3.03 -21.70
CA HIS A 98 15.91 2.30 -21.08
C HIS A 98 17.28 2.74 -21.60
N ARG A 99 17.35 3.32 -22.82
CA ARG A 99 18.59 3.84 -23.41
C ARG A 99 19.00 5.22 -22.89
N CYS A 100 18.07 5.97 -22.28
CA CYS A 100 18.35 7.35 -21.87
C CYS A 100 19.48 7.47 -20.84
N LEU A 101 19.54 6.58 -19.84
CA LEU A 101 20.58 6.63 -18.80
C LEU A 101 21.99 6.29 -19.35
N PRO A 102 22.18 5.22 -20.13
CA PRO A 102 23.44 4.98 -20.84
C PRO A 102 23.90 6.17 -21.70
N LEU A 103 22.96 6.80 -22.45
CA LEU A 103 23.27 7.95 -23.29
C LEU A 103 23.70 9.17 -22.47
N ILE A 104 23.05 9.44 -21.33
CA ILE A 104 23.47 10.50 -20.40
C ILE A 104 24.88 10.23 -19.86
N ALA A 105 25.17 8.97 -19.52
CA ALA A 105 26.50 8.58 -19.01
C ALA A 105 27.59 8.77 -20.05
N GLU A 106 27.30 8.45 -21.32
CA GLU A 106 28.22 8.67 -22.44
C GLU A 106 28.43 10.15 -22.72
N GLU A 107 27.37 10.96 -22.76
CA GLU A 107 27.46 12.41 -22.94
C GLU A 107 28.31 13.06 -21.83
N SER A 108 28.13 12.62 -20.58
CA SER A 108 28.89 13.15 -19.43
C SER A 108 30.39 12.82 -19.51
N ARG A 109 30.76 11.71 -20.16
CA ARG A 109 32.17 11.34 -20.41
C ARG A 109 32.77 12.13 -21.58
N ASN A 110 31.98 12.33 -22.64
CA ASN A 110 32.39 13.03 -23.85
C ASN A 110 32.27 14.55 -23.64
N ARG A 111 33.28 15.14 -22.97
CA ARG A 111 33.36 16.58 -22.64
C ARG A 111 33.30 17.52 -23.85
N GLU A 112 33.57 17.00 -25.04
CA GLU A 112 33.28 17.66 -26.31
C GLU A 112 31.80 17.46 -26.58
N GLY A 113 30.99 18.39 -26.05
CA GLY A 113 29.53 18.31 -26.09
C GLY A 113 29.05 17.87 -27.46
N THR A 114 28.39 16.72 -27.51
CA THR A 114 27.64 16.31 -28.69
C THR A 114 26.77 17.51 -29.07
N GLY A 115 26.79 17.91 -30.35
CA GLY A 115 26.07 19.07 -30.87
C GLY A 115 24.53 18.96 -30.76
N GLN A 116 24.03 18.16 -29.82
CA GLN A 116 22.64 18.01 -29.46
C GLN A 116 22.07 19.35 -28.97
N SER A 117 20.91 19.69 -29.50
CA SER A 117 20.19 20.88 -29.09
C SER A 117 19.80 20.80 -27.61
N PRO A 118 19.68 21.93 -26.90
CA PRO A 118 19.17 21.97 -25.53
C PRO A 118 17.81 21.27 -25.34
N ALA A 119 16.96 21.29 -26.38
CA ALA A 119 15.67 20.60 -26.38
C ALA A 119 15.84 19.07 -26.39
N SER A 120 16.77 18.54 -27.17
CA SER A 120 17.07 17.10 -27.22
C SER A 120 17.59 16.60 -25.87
N LYS A 121 18.51 17.33 -25.25
CA LYS A 121 19.04 17.04 -23.90
C LYS A 121 17.93 17.03 -22.84
N ARG A 122 17.02 18.00 -22.89
CA ARG A 122 15.85 18.06 -21.99
C ARG A 122 14.95 16.84 -22.16
N SER A 123 14.63 16.45 -23.41
CA SER A 123 13.81 15.27 -23.68
C SER A 123 14.46 13.99 -23.16
N MET A 124 15.78 13.85 -23.31
CA MET A 124 16.53 12.71 -22.78
C MET A 124 16.45 12.60 -21.25
N LEU A 125 16.59 13.72 -20.53
CA LEU A 125 16.43 13.73 -19.07
C LEU A 125 15.01 13.38 -18.63
N VAL A 126 14.00 13.87 -19.35
CA VAL A 126 12.60 13.52 -19.08
C VAL A 126 12.38 12.01 -19.31
N GLY A 127 12.94 11.46 -20.39
CA GLY A 127 12.92 10.03 -20.68
C GLY A 127 13.58 9.20 -19.58
N ALA A 128 14.77 9.60 -19.12
CA ALA A 128 15.47 8.93 -18.02
C ALA A 128 14.67 8.95 -16.71
N ARG A 129 14.06 10.08 -16.37
CA ARG A 129 13.18 10.18 -15.18
C ARG A 129 11.95 9.28 -15.30
N ALA A 130 11.31 9.28 -16.47
CA ALA A 130 10.15 8.41 -16.72
C ALA A 130 10.53 6.93 -16.66
N TRP A 131 11.70 6.55 -17.20
CA TRP A 131 12.25 5.19 -17.09
C TRP A 131 12.45 4.76 -15.64
N LEU A 132 13.08 5.60 -14.82
CA LEU A 132 13.28 5.28 -13.40
C LEU A 132 11.96 5.20 -12.63
N LEU A 133 10.99 6.08 -12.92
CA LEU A 133 9.69 6.07 -12.26
C LEU A 133 8.85 4.83 -12.63
N VAL A 134 8.83 4.43 -13.90
CA VAL A 134 8.13 3.21 -14.32
C VAL A 134 8.82 1.95 -13.82
N SER A 135 10.16 1.95 -13.74
CA SER A 135 10.94 0.86 -13.16
C SER A 135 10.69 0.72 -11.66
N LYS A 136 10.64 1.84 -10.93
CA LYS A 136 10.25 1.88 -9.51
C LYS A 136 8.86 1.26 -9.32
N LEU A 137 7.89 1.70 -10.12
CA LEU A 137 6.53 1.15 -10.10
C LEU A 137 6.53 -0.36 -10.37
N ALA A 138 7.28 -0.84 -11.37
CA ALA A 138 7.39 -2.25 -11.71
C ALA A 138 7.91 -3.11 -10.53
N ILE A 139 8.95 -2.63 -9.83
CA ILE A 139 9.49 -3.32 -8.66
C ILE A 139 8.47 -3.34 -7.53
N GLU A 140 7.87 -2.19 -7.19
CA GLU A 140 6.88 -2.09 -6.11
C GLU A 140 5.66 -2.99 -6.38
N MET A 141 5.15 -2.99 -7.61
CA MET A 141 4.05 -3.86 -8.03
C MET A 141 4.37 -5.35 -7.89
N ALA A 142 5.60 -5.75 -8.26
CA ALA A 142 6.04 -7.14 -8.17
C ALA A 142 6.05 -7.63 -6.72
N PHE A 143 6.52 -6.81 -5.78
CA PHE A 143 6.41 -7.11 -4.35
C PHE A 143 4.94 -7.24 -3.90
N ASN A 144 4.10 -6.26 -4.24
CA ASN A 144 2.71 -6.19 -3.79
C ASN A 144 1.82 -7.35 -4.24
N HIS A 145 2.15 -7.93 -5.39
CA HIS A 145 1.36 -9.01 -5.99
C HIS A 145 2.07 -10.36 -5.88
N GLY A 146 3.24 -10.44 -5.25
CA GLY A 146 4.06 -11.65 -5.23
C GLY A 146 4.42 -12.16 -6.63
N LYS A 147 4.59 -11.24 -7.60
CA LYS A 147 4.86 -11.57 -9.01
C LYS A 147 6.33 -11.36 -9.35
N GLN A 148 6.75 -11.98 -10.44
CA GLN A 148 8.08 -11.74 -11.01
C GLN A 148 8.21 -10.30 -11.53
N LEU A 149 9.45 -9.80 -11.57
CA LEU A 149 9.74 -8.50 -12.16
C LEU A 149 9.43 -8.50 -13.66
N LEU A 150 8.82 -7.41 -14.12
CA LEU A 150 8.52 -7.19 -15.54
C LEU A 150 9.73 -6.72 -16.35
N ILE A 151 10.75 -6.19 -15.67
CA ILE A 151 11.93 -5.57 -16.29
C ILE A 151 13.17 -6.27 -15.74
N ASN A 152 14.14 -6.50 -16.61
CA ASN A 152 15.45 -7.01 -16.22
C ASN A 152 16.19 -6.00 -15.35
N GLU A 153 16.83 -6.47 -14.27
CA GLU A 153 17.56 -5.59 -13.35
C GLU A 153 18.70 -4.82 -14.03
N ASP A 154 19.39 -5.46 -14.96
CA ASP A 154 20.50 -4.85 -15.68
C ASP A 154 20.05 -3.64 -16.49
N GLU A 155 18.83 -3.68 -17.04
CA GLU A 155 18.23 -2.54 -17.77
C GLU A 155 17.78 -1.43 -16.83
N ILE A 156 17.32 -1.78 -15.63
CA ILE A 156 16.86 -0.81 -14.62
C ILE A 156 18.04 -0.03 -14.04
N PHE A 157 19.08 -0.75 -13.61
CA PHE A 157 20.15 -0.19 -12.78
C PHE A 157 21.38 0.25 -13.59
N CYS A 158 21.41 0.00 -14.89
CA CYS A 158 22.47 0.50 -15.75
C CYS A 158 22.52 2.03 -15.72
N CYS A 159 23.67 2.57 -15.34
CA CYS A 159 23.95 4.01 -15.35
C CYS A 159 22.97 4.88 -14.54
N THR A 160 22.29 4.34 -13.51
CA THR A 160 21.30 5.11 -12.71
C THR A 160 21.88 6.40 -12.12
N HIS A 161 23.16 6.39 -11.75
CA HIS A 161 23.84 7.57 -11.18
C HIS A 161 24.16 8.66 -12.20
N ALA A 162 24.15 8.35 -13.50
CA ALA A 162 24.46 9.32 -14.54
C ALA A 162 23.51 10.54 -14.52
N LEU A 163 22.27 10.35 -14.03
CA LEU A 163 21.32 11.44 -13.84
C LEU A 163 21.81 12.48 -12.80
N LEU A 164 22.61 12.05 -11.83
CA LEU A 164 23.14 12.89 -10.74
C LEU A 164 24.38 13.66 -11.16
N ASP A 165 25.09 13.22 -12.18
CA ASP A 165 26.27 13.94 -12.69
C ASP A 165 25.88 15.07 -13.66
N TYR A 166 24.61 15.11 -14.09
CA TYR A 166 24.17 16.07 -15.11
C TYR A 166 23.97 17.49 -14.55
N PRO A 167 24.41 18.56 -15.25
CA PRO A 167 24.34 19.93 -14.73
C PRO A 167 22.93 20.46 -14.39
N THR A 168 21.90 19.96 -15.08
CA THR A 168 20.50 20.37 -14.89
C THR A 168 19.68 19.37 -14.07
N ARG A 169 20.36 18.55 -13.26
CA ARG A 169 19.71 17.67 -12.28
C ARG A 169 18.84 18.46 -11.31
N GLN A 170 17.78 17.82 -10.84
CA GLN A 170 16.88 18.34 -9.83
C GLN A 170 17.10 17.61 -8.50
N ILE A 171 16.75 18.24 -7.38
CA ILE A 171 16.83 17.58 -6.06
C ILE A 171 15.95 16.32 -6.01
N THR A 172 14.87 16.29 -6.78
CA THR A 172 13.98 15.13 -6.94
C THR A 172 14.64 13.96 -7.67
N ASP A 173 15.66 14.21 -8.49
CA ASP A 173 16.42 13.14 -9.16
C ASP A 173 17.21 12.32 -8.14
N ILE A 174 17.77 12.98 -7.13
CA ILE A 174 18.45 12.34 -6.00
C ILE A 174 17.51 11.38 -5.29
N ARG A 175 16.28 11.84 -4.99
CA ARG A 175 15.27 11.01 -4.33
C ARG A 175 14.91 9.78 -5.17
N ILE A 176 14.71 9.93 -6.47
CA ILE A 176 14.40 8.81 -7.36
C ILE A 176 15.54 7.79 -7.34
N VAL A 177 16.79 8.23 -7.51
CA VAL A 177 17.96 7.34 -7.49
C VAL A 177 18.11 6.63 -6.14
N ALA A 178 17.96 7.36 -5.03
CA ALA A 178 18.00 6.78 -3.69
C ALA A 178 16.93 5.69 -3.50
N SER A 179 15.68 5.96 -3.91
CA SER A 179 14.59 4.99 -3.84
C SER A 179 14.83 3.75 -4.72
N MET A 180 15.43 3.92 -5.90
CA MET A 180 15.78 2.79 -6.76
C MET A 180 16.81 1.88 -6.10
N GLU A 181 17.82 2.44 -5.44
CA GLU A 181 18.85 1.63 -4.78
C GLU A 181 18.34 0.84 -3.58
N ILE A 182 17.50 1.41 -2.71
CA ILE A 182 16.93 0.65 -1.58
C ILE A 182 16.00 -0.46 -2.09
N LEU A 183 15.30 -0.24 -3.20
CA LEU A 183 14.53 -1.28 -3.88
C LEU A 183 15.42 -2.37 -4.47
N ARG A 184 16.57 -2.01 -5.06
CA ARG A 184 17.57 -2.96 -5.56
C ARG A 184 18.02 -3.93 -4.47
N LEU A 185 18.26 -3.44 -3.25
CA LEU A 185 18.64 -4.28 -2.11
C LEU A 185 17.57 -5.33 -1.77
N ARG A 186 16.29 -5.07 -2.07
CA ARG A 186 15.19 -6.00 -1.80
C ARG A 186 14.99 -7.04 -2.90
N ILE A 187 15.35 -6.76 -4.15
CA ILE A 187 15.05 -7.64 -5.29
C ILE A 187 15.50 -9.09 -5.09
N PRO A 188 16.69 -9.39 -4.52
CA PRO A 188 17.07 -10.76 -4.24
C PRO A 188 16.04 -11.53 -3.41
N LEU A 189 15.36 -10.87 -2.46
CA LEU A 189 14.33 -11.47 -1.61
C LEU A 189 13.05 -11.82 -2.39
N LEU A 190 12.76 -11.15 -3.51
CA LEU A 190 11.62 -11.47 -4.37
C LEU A 190 11.81 -12.80 -5.13
N ARG A 191 13.07 -13.21 -5.34
CA ARG A 191 13.41 -14.44 -6.07
C ARG A 191 13.40 -15.69 -5.21
N VAL A 192 13.41 -15.51 -3.90
CA VAL A 192 13.44 -16.60 -2.93
C VAL A 192 12.16 -17.40 -3.03
N LYS A 193 12.30 -18.67 -3.40
CA LYS A 193 11.24 -19.66 -3.36
C LYS A 193 11.19 -20.30 -1.99
N LYS A 194 10.01 -20.82 -1.62
CA LYS A 194 9.84 -21.58 -0.38
C LYS A 194 10.76 -22.80 -0.30
N SER A 195 11.01 -23.44 -1.45
CA SER A 195 11.92 -24.58 -1.60
C SER A 195 13.40 -24.25 -1.41
N ASP A 196 13.78 -22.96 -1.39
CA ASP A 196 15.18 -22.59 -1.28
C ASP A 196 15.72 -22.85 0.14
N PRO A 197 17.03 -23.11 0.29
CA PRO A 197 17.65 -23.33 1.60
C PRO A 197 17.48 -22.15 2.54
N GLU A 198 17.33 -22.44 3.84
CA GLU A 198 17.19 -21.40 4.86
C GLU A 198 18.43 -20.51 4.99
N GLU A 199 19.61 -21.08 4.76
CA GLU A 199 20.89 -20.36 4.83
C GLU A 199 20.99 -19.30 3.74
N LEU A 200 20.47 -19.58 2.55
CA LEU A 200 20.39 -18.60 1.47
C LEU A 200 19.52 -17.41 1.89
N ARG A 201 18.36 -17.69 2.49
CA ARG A 201 17.44 -16.64 2.95
C ARG A 201 18.06 -15.78 4.04
N ASP A 202 18.72 -16.40 5.00
CA ASP A 202 19.41 -15.69 6.08
C ASP A 202 20.54 -14.82 5.52
N SER A 203 21.32 -15.33 4.57
CA SER A 203 22.37 -14.55 3.91
C SER A 203 21.80 -13.32 3.18
N LEU A 204 20.69 -13.47 2.47
CA LEU A 204 20.03 -12.35 1.77
C LEU A 204 19.43 -11.33 2.74
N LEU A 205 18.79 -11.78 3.82
CA LEU A 205 18.26 -10.89 4.86
C LEU A 205 19.37 -10.17 5.62
N GLN A 206 20.48 -10.84 5.92
CA GLN A 206 21.66 -10.23 6.51
C GLN A 206 22.20 -9.13 5.59
N ALA A 207 22.42 -9.45 4.31
CA ALA A 207 22.89 -8.50 3.32
C ALA A 207 21.94 -7.29 3.22
N TYR A 208 20.62 -7.50 3.21
CA TYR A 208 19.66 -6.40 3.23
C TYR A 208 19.79 -5.53 4.49
N ASN A 209 19.84 -6.13 5.67
CA ASN A 209 19.89 -5.43 6.96
C ASN A 209 21.16 -4.59 7.14
N GLU A 210 22.31 -5.07 6.63
CA GLU A 210 23.58 -4.36 6.67
C GLU A 210 23.64 -3.23 5.62
N ASN A 211 23.27 -3.54 4.38
CA ASN A 211 23.37 -2.59 3.26
C ASN A 211 22.32 -1.47 3.35
N SER A 212 21.15 -1.72 3.92
CA SER A 212 20.09 -0.70 4.07
C SER A 212 20.47 0.42 5.05
N ARG A 213 21.28 0.15 6.08
CA ARG A 213 21.83 1.19 6.96
C ARG A 213 22.89 2.02 6.24
N SER A 214 23.85 1.33 5.61
CA SER A 214 24.91 2.00 4.82
C SER A 214 24.33 2.85 3.68
N TRP A 215 23.21 2.42 3.09
CA TRP A 215 22.44 3.20 2.12
C TRP A 215 21.90 4.50 2.73
N GLU A 216 21.28 4.45 3.91
CA GLU A 216 20.74 5.64 4.57
C GLU A 216 21.86 6.65 4.87
N ASP A 217 22.97 6.19 5.47
CA ASP A 217 24.09 7.05 5.85
C ASP A 217 24.71 7.75 4.64
N ARG A 218 24.93 7.00 3.55
CA ARG A 218 25.46 7.54 2.29
C ARG A 218 24.55 8.61 1.70
N TRP A 219 23.25 8.36 1.63
CA TRP A 219 22.32 9.34 1.03
C TRP A 219 22.10 10.55 1.92
N ARG A 220 22.08 10.38 3.26
CA ARG A 220 22.08 11.51 4.20
C ARG A 220 23.29 12.41 3.98
N GLN A 221 24.49 11.83 3.92
CA GLN A 221 25.70 12.58 3.64
C GLN A 221 25.66 13.26 2.27
N TYR A 222 25.12 12.58 1.25
CA TYR A 222 24.95 13.17 -0.07
C TYR A 222 24.00 14.37 -0.03
N PHE A 223 22.83 14.29 0.61
CA PHE A 223 21.91 15.42 0.75
C PHE A 223 22.53 16.59 1.53
N PHE A 224 23.29 16.32 2.59
CA PHE A 224 24.02 17.36 3.32
C PHE A 224 25.07 18.05 2.44
N SER A 225 25.77 17.29 1.58
CA SER A 225 26.69 17.88 0.60
C SER A 225 26.01 18.78 -0.43
N GLN A 226 24.70 18.57 -0.66
CA GLN A 226 23.88 19.42 -1.54
C GLN A 226 23.19 20.57 -0.79
N GLY A 227 23.50 20.78 0.50
CA GLY A 227 22.94 21.87 1.31
C GLY A 227 21.51 21.63 1.81
N VAL A 228 21.02 20.40 1.78
CA VAL A 228 19.69 20.04 2.33
C VAL A 228 19.81 19.88 3.85
N GLY A 229 18.88 20.48 4.60
CA GLY A 229 18.89 20.44 6.06
C GLY A 229 18.51 19.07 6.63
N GLU A 230 18.92 18.80 7.88
CA GLU A 230 18.64 17.53 8.58
C GLU A 230 17.14 17.26 8.76
N GLU A 231 16.37 18.31 9.06
CA GLU A 231 14.92 18.25 9.24
C GLU A 231 14.14 18.28 7.93
N ASP A 232 14.83 18.38 6.77
CA ASP A 232 14.16 18.36 5.49
C ASP A 232 13.48 17.01 5.26
N PHE A 233 12.31 17.02 4.62
CA PHE A 233 11.59 15.81 4.29
C PHE A 233 12.45 14.85 3.45
N LEU A 234 13.27 15.34 2.52
CA LEU A 234 14.11 14.48 1.68
C LEU A 234 15.13 13.67 2.49
N VAL A 235 15.64 14.23 3.58
CA VAL A 235 16.60 13.57 4.47
C VAL A 235 15.86 12.63 5.41
N THR A 236 14.79 13.11 6.03
CA THR A 236 14.04 12.30 6.99
C THR A 236 13.30 11.13 6.31
N ASP A 237 12.84 11.27 5.06
CA ASP A 237 12.20 10.20 4.26
C ASP A 237 13.12 8.99 4.06
N LEU A 238 14.45 9.17 4.07
CA LEU A 238 15.41 8.06 3.96
C LEU A 238 15.23 7.06 5.10
N THR A 239 15.13 7.54 6.34
CA THR A 239 14.88 6.66 7.50
C THR A 239 13.55 5.95 7.37
N THR A 240 12.50 6.64 6.91
CA THR A 240 11.19 6.05 6.68
C THR A 240 11.27 4.93 5.65
N GLN A 241 11.90 5.17 4.50
CA GLN A 241 12.10 4.16 3.45
C GLN A 241 12.90 2.95 3.95
N ARG A 242 13.98 3.17 4.71
CA ARG A 242 14.77 2.10 5.33
C ARG A 242 13.92 1.28 6.30
N CYS A 243 13.18 1.93 7.19
CA CYS A 243 12.34 1.25 8.17
C CYS A 243 11.24 0.42 7.49
N PHE A 244 10.53 0.98 6.51
CA PHE A 244 9.54 0.25 5.73
C PHE A 244 10.16 -0.99 5.08
N GLY A 245 11.29 -0.80 4.39
CA GLY A 245 11.97 -1.89 3.71
C GLY A 245 12.42 -3.01 4.66
N ARG A 246 12.94 -2.68 5.85
CA ARG A 246 13.36 -3.68 6.86
C ARG A 246 12.20 -4.41 7.51
N VAL A 247 11.11 -3.74 7.81
CA VAL A 247 9.89 -4.40 8.32
C VAL A 247 9.38 -5.41 7.29
N LEU A 248 9.26 -5.00 6.03
CA LEU A 248 8.77 -5.86 4.95
C LEU A 248 9.73 -7.00 4.59
N ALA A 249 11.04 -6.75 4.58
CA ALA A 249 12.04 -7.78 4.30
C ALA A 249 12.05 -8.88 5.38
N ASN A 250 12.15 -8.49 6.65
CA ASN A 250 12.23 -9.44 7.76
C ASN A 250 10.89 -10.13 8.06
N ALA A 251 9.77 -9.61 7.54
CA ALA A 251 8.46 -10.26 7.67
C ALA A 251 8.43 -11.67 7.06
N TYR A 252 9.35 -12.00 6.16
CA TYR A 252 9.53 -13.35 5.63
C TYR A 252 9.69 -14.39 6.75
N LEU A 253 10.43 -14.06 7.81
CA LEU A 253 10.71 -14.95 8.93
C LEU A 253 9.44 -15.31 9.71
N LEU A 254 8.41 -14.47 9.66
CA LEU A 254 7.14 -14.72 10.35
C LEU A 254 6.38 -15.92 9.77
N SER A 255 6.74 -16.39 8.58
CA SER A 255 6.09 -17.53 7.95
C SER A 255 6.22 -18.84 8.72
N ALA A 256 7.32 -19.02 9.42
CA ALA A 256 7.59 -20.18 10.27
C ALA A 256 7.19 -19.99 11.74
N ILE A 257 6.71 -18.80 12.13
CA ILE A 257 6.50 -18.43 13.55
C ILE A 257 5.01 -18.27 13.84
N ARG A 258 4.46 -19.12 14.71
CA ARG A 258 3.06 -19.11 15.14
C ARG A 258 2.88 -18.56 16.56
N THR A 259 3.80 -18.87 17.46
CA THR A 259 3.70 -18.60 18.90
C THR A 259 4.93 -17.91 19.46
N GLN A 260 4.86 -17.49 20.73
CA GLN A 260 6.00 -16.94 21.47
C GLN A 260 7.08 -18.01 21.75
N GLN A 261 6.69 -19.28 21.90
CA GLN A 261 7.64 -20.38 22.08
C GLN A 261 8.50 -20.57 20.83
N ASP A 262 7.90 -20.45 19.64
CA ASP A 262 8.64 -20.55 18.37
C ASP A 262 9.74 -19.47 18.28
N VAL A 263 9.50 -18.29 18.87
CA VAL A 263 10.48 -17.20 18.93
C VAL A 263 11.67 -17.53 19.83
N GLU A 264 11.45 -18.29 20.90
CA GLU A 264 12.51 -18.74 21.81
C GLU A 264 13.44 -19.76 21.13
N LEU A 265 12.90 -20.54 20.19
CA LEU A 265 13.65 -21.51 19.38
C LEU A 265 14.42 -20.87 18.23
N LEU A 266 14.20 -19.58 17.94
CA LEU A 266 14.90 -18.91 16.85
C LEU A 266 16.39 -18.71 17.16
N PRO A 267 17.25 -18.85 16.13
CA PRO A 267 18.61 -18.35 16.19
C PRO A 267 18.66 -16.86 16.62
N ALA A 268 19.69 -16.51 17.38
CA ALA A 268 19.85 -15.18 17.97
C ALA A 268 19.80 -14.06 16.92
N HIS A 269 20.38 -14.27 15.73
CA HIS A 269 20.37 -13.28 14.65
C HIS A 269 18.96 -13.02 14.09
N ARG A 270 18.18 -14.07 13.83
CA ARG A 270 16.77 -13.93 13.38
C ARG A 270 15.91 -13.22 14.42
N ARG A 271 16.09 -13.57 15.70
CA ARG A 271 15.42 -12.89 16.81
C ARG A 271 15.78 -11.41 16.86
N HIS A 272 17.06 -11.06 16.70
CA HIS A 272 17.53 -9.68 16.65
C HIS A 272 16.91 -8.90 15.47
N TRP A 273 16.84 -9.50 14.29
CA TRP A 273 16.22 -8.87 13.11
C TRP A 273 14.73 -8.57 13.33
N LEU A 274 13.98 -9.50 13.93
CA LEU A 274 12.56 -9.29 14.25
C LEU A 274 12.33 -8.20 15.30
N ILE A 275 13.16 -8.17 16.35
CA ILE A 275 13.12 -7.09 17.37
C ILE A 275 13.44 -5.74 16.72
N THR A 276 14.42 -5.69 15.83
CA THR A 276 14.76 -4.45 15.11
C THR A 276 13.62 -4.01 14.20
N SER A 277 12.93 -4.94 13.53
CA SER A 277 11.73 -4.64 12.74
C SER A 277 10.55 -4.17 13.62
N LEU A 278 10.40 -4.68 14.84
CA LEU A 278 9.41 -4.18 15.80
C LEU A 278 9.66 -2.71 16.15
N GLN A 279 10.92 -2.35 16.41
CA GLN A 279 11.33 -0.96 16.69
C GLN A 279 11.10 -0.04 15.47
N ASP A 280 11.39 -0.52 14.26
CA ASP A 280 11.13 0.24 13.03
C ASP A 280 9.63 0.45 12.79
N ALA A 281 8.81 -0.57 13.04
CA ALA A 281 7.37 -0.45 12.90
C ALA A 281 6.78 0.55 13.91
N GLN A 282 7.30 0.55 15.15
CA GLN A 282 6.96 1.56 16.16
C GLN A 282 7.41 2.97 15.72
N PHE A 283 8.63 3.11 15.19
CA PHE A 283 9.12 4.39 14.66
C PHE A 283 8.22 4.94 13.54
N ILE A 284 7.84 4.09 12.57
CA ILE A 284 6.92 4.46 11.49
C ILE A 284 5.58 4.91 12.06
N ALA A 285 5.02 4.15 13.01
CA ALA A 285 3.74 4.48 13.64
C ALA A 285 3.79 5.85 14.32
N HIS A 286 4.78 6.08 15.21
CA HIS A 286 4.95 7.35 15.90
C HIS A 286 5.14 8.52 14.93
N ARG A 287 5.96 8.34 13.89
CA ARG A 287 6.24 9.38 12.90
C ARG A 287 4.99 9.78 12.12
N ILE A 288 4.21 8.81 11.67
CA ILE A 288 2.95 9.06 10.95
C ILE A 288 1.95 9.78 11.87
N LEU A 289 1.79 9.30 13.10
CA LEU A 289 0.85 9.87 14.05
C LEU A 289 1.24 11.29 14.50
N ALA A 290 2.53 11.58 14.65
CA ALA A 290 3.01 12.86 15.13
C ALA A 290 3.12 13.93 14.03
N ALA A 291 3.64 13.57 12.85
CA ALA A 291 4.10 14.57 11.88
C ALA A 291 3.64 14.33 10.43
N GLU A 292 3.28 13.11 10.05
CA GLU A 292 3.05 12.78 8.63
C GLU A 292 1.60 12.40 8.28
N LYS A 293 0.68 12.39 9.25
CA LYS A 293 -0.75 12.09 9.03
C LYS A 293 -1.35 12.86 7.85
N ALA A 294 -1.13 14.17 7.81
CA ALA A 294 -1.66 15.02 6.74
C ALA A 294 -1.03 14.72 5.37
N LYS A 295 0.20 14.18 5.32
CA LYS A 295 0.88 13.83 4.07
C LYS A 295 0.34 12.53 3.48
N MET A 296 -0.13 11.61 4.34
CA MET A 296 -0.64 10.30 3.90
C MET A 296 -1.83 10.41 2.95
N ILE A 297 -2.64 11.48 3.04
CA ILE A 297 -3.76 11.71 2.12
C ILE A 297 -3.31 11.87 0.66
N HIS A 298 -2.09 12.36 0.45
CA HIS A 298 -1.47 12.54 -0.87
C HIS A 298 -0.67 11.31 -1.31
N GLY A 299 -0.52 10.31 -0.44
CA GLY A 299 0.15 9.06 -0.76
C GLY A 299 -0.53 8.35 -1.93
N ASN A 300 0.29 7.67 -2.73
CA ASN A 300 -0.22 6.75 -3.74
C ASN A 300 -0.78 5.47 -3.07
N HIS A 301 -1.46 4.64 -3.85
CA HIS A 301 -2.05 3.40 -3.35
C HIS A 301 -1.01 2.51 -2.63
N TYR A 302 0.21 2.44 -3.15
CA TYR A 302 1.30 1.67 -2.55
C TYR A 302 1.66 2.13 -1.13
N SER A 303 1.71 3.45 -0.90
CA SER A 303 2.00 4.01 0.42
C SER A 303 0.95 3.57 1.45
N HIS A 304 -0.32 3.49 1.03
CA HIS A 304 -1.43 3.06 1.89
C HIS A 304 -1.38 1.56 2.17
N VAL A 305 -1.11 0.74 1.15
CA VAL A 305 -0.93 -0.71 1.28
C VAL A 305 0.25 -1.01 2.22
N CYS A 306 1.39 -0.37 2.01
CA CYS A 306 2.57 -0.52 2.87
C CYS A 306 2.28 -0.17 4.33
N LEU A 307 1.56 0.94 4.57
CA LEU A 307 1.18 1.33 5.93
C LEU A 307 0.28 0.28 6.58
N ALA A 308 -0.71 -0.23 5.86
CA ALA A 308 -1.58 -1.29 6.35
C ALA A 308 -0.80 -2.58 6.66
N GLY A 309 0.10 -2.98 5.76
CA GLY A 309 0.98 -4.14 5.93
C GLY A 309 1.89 -3.99 7.16
N VAL A 310 2.59 -2.87 7.28
CA VAL A 310 3.45 -2.56 8.44
C VAL A 310 2.66 -2.53 9.73
N ALA A 311 1.45 -1.95 9.76
CA ALA A 311 0.61 -1.96 10.97
C ALA A 311 0.21 -3.38 11.39
N ARG A 312 -0.08 -4.28 10.44
CA ARG A 312 -0.37 -5.69 10.75
C ARG A 312 0.88 -6.43 11.23
N ILE A 313 2.03 -6.18 10.62
CA ILE A 313 3.31 -6.75 11.06
C ILE A 313 3.67 -6.21 12.46
N TYR A 314 3.40 -4.94 12.75
CA TYR A 314 3.62 -4.33 14.06
C TYR A 314 2.79 -5.04 15.14
N LEU A 315 1.49 -5.22 14.90
CA LEU A 315 0.62 -5.99 15.77
C LEU A 315 1.18 -7.40 16.00
N ARG A 316 1.57 -8.09 14.92
CA ARG A 316 2.10 -9.46 15.00
C ARG A 316 3.40 -9.54 15.79
N LEU A 317 4.34 -8.64 15.56
CA LEU A 317 5.62 -8.61 16.27
C LEU A 317 5.41 -8.27 17.74
N ALA A 318 4.54 -7.31 18.06
CA ALA A 318 4.27 -6.94 19.44
C ALA A 318 3.71 -8.12 20.25
N THR A 319 2.81 -8.92 19.67
CA THR A 319 2.25 -10.10 20.36
C THR A 319 3.24 -11.27 20.48
N LEU A 320 4.26 -11.31 19.62
CA LEU A 320 5.37 -12.27 19.68
C LEU A 320 6.47 -11.83 20.67
N PHE A 321 6.62 -10.54 20.93
CA PHE A 321 7.65 -9.98 21.82
C PHE A 321 7.05 -9.08 22.94
N PRO A 322 6.11 -9.58 23.75
CA PRO A 322 5.42 -8.76 24.75
C PRO A 322 6.33 -8.26 25.87
N THR A 323 7.49 -8.87 26.07
CA THR A 323 8.49 -8.47 27.06
C THR A 323 9.40 -7.33 26.58
N VAL A 324 9.44 -7.08 25.27
CA VAL A 324 10.33 -6.08 24.65
C VAL A 324 9.63 -4.74 24.44
N ILE A 325 8.30 -4.74 24.34
CA ILE A 325 7.51 -3.54 24.02
C ILE A 325 6.28 -3.40 24.92
N ASP A 326 5.91 -2.16 25.23
CA ASP A 326 4.66 -1.87 25.93
C ASP A 326 3.45 -2.08 25.00
N LEU A 327 2.72 -3.18 25.23
CA LEU A 327 1.51 -3.52 24.48
C LEU A 327 0.41 -2.46 24.59
N ARG A 328 0.40 -1.63 25.63
CA ARG A 328 -0.56 -0.53 25.76
C ARG A 328 -0.23 0.59 24.78
N SER A 329 1.04 0.98 24.69
CA SER A 329 1.52 1.92 23.66
C SER A 329 1.23 1.38 22.25
N VAL A 330 1.55 0.10 21.99
CA VAL A 330 1.26 -0.53 20.68
C VAL A 330 -0.23 -0.47 20.36
N ALA A 331 -1.11 -0.81 21.30
CA ALA A 331 -2.54 -0.75 21.09
C ALA A 331 -3.01 0.68 20.77
N LYS A 332 -2.44 1.70 21.42
CA LYS A 332 -2.74 3.11 21.14
C LYS A 332 -2.25 3.51 19.74
N ASP A 333 -1.04 3.12 19.37
CA ASP A 333 -0.46 3.39 18.05
C ASP A 333 -1.34 2.77 16.94
N LEU A 334 -1.70 1.49 17.09
CA LEU A 334 -2.51 0.77 16.11
C LEU A 334 -3.90 1.39 15.93
N ILE A 335 -4.55 1.82 17.02
CA ILE A 335 -5.82 2.55 16.93
C ILE A 335 -5.65 3.88 16.22
N GLY A 336 -4.58 4.63 16.54
CA GLY A 336 -4.24 5.86 15.81
C GLY A 336 -4.04 5.59 14.31
N LEU A 337 -3.34 4.51 13.95
CA LEU A 337 -3.12 4.13 12.55
C LEU A 337 -4.42 3.71 11.86
N VAL A 338 -5.35 3.04 12.57
CA VAL A 338 -6.70 2.77 12.06
C VAL A 338 -7.41 4.08 11.73
N GLU A 339 -7.34 5.10 12.59
CA GLU A 339 -7.94 6.41 12.34
C GLU A 339 -7.28 7.12 11.15
N VAL A 340 -5.96 7.02 10.99
CA VAL A 340 -5.26 7.56 9.81
C VAL A 340 -5.75 6.86 8.55
N LEU A 341 -5.71 5.53 8.50
CA LEU A 341 -6.16 4.74 7.34
C LEU A 341 -7.63 4.98 7.01
N ALA A 342 -8.47 5.25 8.02
CA ALA A 342 -9.88 5.56 7.84
C ALA A 342 -10.12 6.91 7.17
N GLN A 343 -9.10 7.78 7.08
CA GLN A 343 -9.15 9.06 6.39
C GLN A 343 -8.58 8.99 4.96
N LEU A 344 -8.04 7.84 4.54
CA LEU A 344 -7.40 7.68 3.23
C LEU A 344 -8.38 7.07 2.20
N PRO A 345 -8.16 7.32 0.90
CA PRO A 345 -8.85 6.58 -0.16
C PRO A 345 -8.61 5.07 -0.01
N GLY A 346 -9.65 4.29 0.26
CA GLY A 346 -9.54 2.83 0.46
C GLY A 346 -9.84 2.38 1.89
N PHE A 347 -11.03 2.69 2.39
CA PHE A 347 -11.54 2.39 3.74
C PHE A 347 -11.38 0.92 4.20
N ARG A 348 -11.16 -0.02 3.26
CA ARG A 348 -10.98 -1.45 3.56
C ARG A 348 -9.79 -1.73 4.47
N PHE A 349 -8.68 -1.00 4.32
CA PHE A 349 -7.48 -1.23 5.14
C PHE A 349 -7.71 -0.89 6.61
N ALA A 350 -8.42 0.22 6.87
CA ALA A 350 -8.80 0.62 8.22
C ALA A 350 -9.70 -0.43 8.88
N ARG A 351 -10.69 -0.96 8.14
CA ARG A 351 -11.59 -2.01 8.63
C ARG A 351 -10.85 -3.31 8.96
N GLN A 352 -9.94 -3.74 8.08
CA GLN A 352 -9.14 -4.95 8.27
C GLN A 352 -8.20 -4.83 9.47
N LEU A 353 -7.53 -3.67 9.63
CA LEU A 353 -6.67 -3.43 10.77
C LEU A 353 -7.47 -3.35 12.08
N ARG A 354 -8.61 -2.66 12.07
CA ARG A 354 -9.52 -2.58 13.23
C ARG A 354 -9.96 -3.97 13.70
N TYR A 355 -10.44 -4.79 12.76
CA TYR A 355 -10.81 -6.18 13.05
C TYR A 355 -9.64 -6.96 13.67
N ALA A 356 -8.43 -6.85 13.11
CA ALA A 356 -7.25 -7.53 13.65
C ALA A 356 -6.91 -7.09 15.09
N VAL A 357 -7.05 -5.81 15.40
CA VAL A 357 -6.84 -5.27 16.76
C VAL A 357 -7.91 -5.79 17.72
N GLU A 358 -9.18 -5.78 17.31
CA GLU A 358 -10.30 -6.30 18.11
C GLU A 358 -10.15 -7.79 18.41
N GLU A 359 -9.77 -8.59 17.41
CA GLU A 359 -9.49 -10.02 17.57
C GLU A 359 -8.32 -10.28 18.51
N ALA A 360 -7.23 -9.51 18.40
CA ALA A 360 -6.10 -9.62 19.32
C ALA A 360 -6.49 -9.29 20.78
N ARG A 361 -7.41 -8.34 20.99
CA ARG A 361 -7.96 -8.03 22.32
C ARG A 361 -8.86 -9.14 22.84
N LYS A 362 -9.75 -9.70 22.02
CA LYS A 362 -10.61 -10.84 22.41
C LYS A 362 -9.77 -12.02 22.88
N ARG A 363 -8.64 -12.26 22.22
CA ARG A 363 -7.66 -13.31 22.58
C ARG A 363 -6.69 -12.92 23.69
N ARG A 364 -6.90 -11.77 24.34
CA ARG A 364 -6.07 -11.25 25.45
C ARG A 364 -4.58 -11.08 25.09
N MET A 365 -4.27 -10.96 23.81
CA MET A 365 -2.91 -10.67 23.33
C MET A 365 -2.59 -9.18 23.39
N LEU A 366 -3.62 -8.33 23.30
CA LEU A 366 -3.54 -6.91 23.57
C LEU A 366 -4.38 -6.55 24.80
N PRO A 367 -3.99 -5.51 25.56
CA PRO A 367 -4.80 -5.04 26.67
C PRO A 367 -6.19 -4.59 26.19
N PRO A 368 -7.22 -4.72 27.05
CA PRO A 368 -8.56 -4.25 26.73
C PRO A 368 -8.56 -2.74 26.50
N GLU A 369 -9.54 -2.26 25.74
CA GLU A 369 -9.70 -0.84 25.51
C GLU A 369 -9.93 -0.11 26.84
N THR A 370 -9.05 0.82 27.17
CA THR A 370 -9.24 1.70 28.32
C THR A 370 -10.40 2.64 28.02
N ARG A 371 -11.62 2.24 28.39
CA ARG A 371 -12.75 3.16 28.43
C ARG A 371 -12.42 4.26 29.45
N PRO A 372 -12.56 5.55 29.11
CA PRO A 372 -12.52 6.58 30.14
C PRO A 372 -13.59 6.24 31.18
N CYS A 373 -13.22 6.29 32.47
CA CYS A 373 -14.14 6.02 33.56
C CYS A 373 -15.38 6.91 33.36
N SER A 374 -16.57 6.30 33.24
CA SER A 374 -17.82 7.08 33.28
C SER A 374 -17.77 8.01 34.49
N PRO A 375 -18.11 9.30 34.35
CA PRO A 375 -18.12 10.21 35.48
C PRO A 375 -19.02 9.60 36.56
N LYS A 376 -18.43 9.33 37.72
CA LYS A 376 -19.18 8.86 38.90
C LYS A 376 -20.19 9.97 39.20
N ILE A 377 -21.46 9.72 38.90
CA ILE A 377 -22.56 10.53 39.43
C ILE A 377 -22.36 10.53 40.95
N PRO A 378 -22.19 11.69 41.60
CA PRO A 378 -22.09 11.73 43.05
C PRO A 378 -23.38 11.14 43.61
N THR A 379 -23.28 9.96 44.21
CA THR A 379 -24.36 9.40 45.02
C THR A 379 -24.51 10.31 46.22
N MET A 380 -25.41 11.29 46.13
CA MET A 380 -25.79 12.07 47.31
C MET A 380 -26.51 11.12 48.26
N ALA A 381 -25.94 11.04 49.45
CA ALA A 381 -26.44 10.28 50.56
C ALA A 381 -27.89 10.68 50.90
N THR A 382 -28.65 9.65 51.23
CA THR A 382 -29.96 9.63 51.84
C THR A 382 -30.05 10.58 53.04
N ALA A 383 -30.97 11.54 52.97
CA ALA A 383 -31.60 12.14 54.14
C ALA A 383 -33.11 12.12 53.90
N GLY A 384 -33.83 11.38 54.72
CA GLY A 384 -35.24 11.07 54.53
C GLY A 384 -36.18 12.22 54.87
N GLN A 385 -37.36 12.18 54.26
CA GLN A 385 -38.60 12.62 54.88
C GLN A 385 -39.78 11.94 54.18
N GLN A 386 -40.54 11.18 54.97
CA GLN A 386 -41.87 10.67 54.62
C GLN A 386 -42.87 11.84 54.63
N SER A 387 -43.73 11.93 53.62
CA SER A 387 -45.12 12.30 53.84
C SER A 387 -46.00 11.98 52.62
N THR A 388 -47.13 11.37 52.91
CA THR A 388 -48.26 10.94 52.08
C THR A 388 -49.13 12.10 51.59
N TYR A 389 -49.70 12.03 50.37
CA TYR A 389 -51.15 12.11 50.06
C TYR A 389 -51.45 12.16 48.53
N SER A 390 -52.31 11.23 48.10
CA SER A 390 -53.33 11.21 47.02
C SER A 390 -53.28 12.09 45.74
N SER A 391 -53.38 11.38 44.60
CA SER A 391 -54.30 11.52 43.44
C SER A 391 -54.56 12.89 42.79
N ILE A 392 -54.36 12.98 41.47
CA ILE A 392 -55.35 13.43 40.46
C ILE A 392 -54.93 12.93 39.06
N ARG A 393 -55.90 12.36 38.34
CA ARG A 393 -55.89 12.11 36.88
C ARG A 393 -55.99 13.42 36.12
N SER A 394 -55.25 13.56 35.02
CA SER A 394 -55.76 14.20 33.80
C SER A 394 -55.11 13.59 32.56
N THR A 395 -55.96 13.36 31.57
CA THR A 395 -55.79 12.73 30.28
C THR A 395 -55.24 13.70 29.22
N ASP A 396 -55.02 13.13 28.03
CA ASP A 396 -54.79 13.74 26.71
C ASP A 396 -53.30 13.76 26.34
N GLY A 397 -52.81 13.08 25.30
CA GLY A 397 -53.45 12.46 24.14
C GLY A 397 -52.63 12.84 22.92
N PHE A 398 -51.93 11.88 22.31
CA PHE A 398 -51.85 11.64 20.86
C PHE A 398 -50.75 10.62 20.55
N SER A 399 -51.22 9.48 20.02
CA SER A 399 -50.47 8.34 19.51
C SER A 399 -50.15 8.52 18.03
N HIS A 400 -49.00 8.04 17.58
CA HIS A 400 -48.73 7.25 16.35
C HIS A 400 -47.20 7.07 16.25
N ILE A 401 -46.62 5.94 16.66
CA ILE A 401 -46.40 4.69 15.90
C ILE A 401 -45.69 4.92 14.56
N THR A 402 -44.43 4.52 14.47
CA THR A 402 -43.95 3.55 13.45
C THR A 402 -42.70 2.84 13.98
N GLU A 403 -42.80 1.51 14.02
CA GLU A 403 -41.77 0.53 14.40
C GLU A 403 -40.66 0.43 13.34
N GLN A 404 -39.44 0.10 13.77
CA GLN A 404 -38.51 -0.71 12.97
C GLN A 404 -37.83 -1.78 13.84
N PRO A 405 -37.59 -2.98 13.29
CA PRO A 405 -37.50 -4.21 14.07
C PRO A 405 -36.08 -4.56 14.51
N ALA A 406 -36.01 -5.26 15.64
CA ALA A 406 -34.87 -6.06 16.05
C ALA A 406 -34.72 -7.28 15.13
N VAL A 407 -33.49 -7.57 14.71
CA VAL A 407 -33.13 -8.84 14.07
C VAL A 407 -31.96 -9.43 14.86
N ASP A 408 -32.31 -10.17 15.91
CA ASP A 408 -31.45 -11.18 16.52
C ASP A 408 -31.83 -12.55 15.94
N SER A 409 -30.85 -13.46 15.92
CA SER A 409 -30.95 -14.91 15.68
C SER A 409 -31.08 -15.41 14.23
N LEU A 410 -29.94 -15.78 13.62
CA LEU A 410 -29.89 -16.79 12.54
C LEU A 410 -28.49 -17.40 12.28
N TRP A 411 -27.72 -17.84 13.30
CA TRP A 411 -26.49 -18.65 13.07
C TRP A 411 -26.19 -19.71 14.15
N ASN A 412 -27.20 -20.21 14.88
CA ASN A 412 -27.04 -21.31 15.84
C ASN A 412 -27.66 -22.61 15.33
N THR A 413 -27.12 -23.18 14.25
CA THR A 413 -27.30 -24.61 13.95
C THR A 413 -26.24 -25.11 12.98
N ALA A 414 -25.20 -25.79 13.48
CA ALA A 414 -24.57 -26.98 12.89
C ALA A 414 -23.23 -27.27 13.61
N ALA A 415 -23.31 -27.96 14.75
CA ALA A 415 -22.19 -28.69 15.31
C ALA A 415 -22.64 -30.14 15.51
N SER A 416 -22.16 -31.06 14.68
CA SER A 416 -21.98 -32.50 15.00
C SER A 416 -21.55 -33.29 13.75
N GLY A 417 -20.29 -33.73 13.71
CA GLY A 417 -19.74 -34.67 12.72
C GLY A 417 -18.22 -34.85 12.93
N PRO A 418 -17.66 -36.06 12.82
CA PRO A 418 -16.35 -36.39 13.40
C PRO A 418 -15.18 -35.80 12.60
N LEU A 419 -14.17 -35.31 13.34
CA LEU A 419 -12.89 -34.83 12.83
C LEU A 419 -12.13 -35.94 12.09
N SER A 420 -11.95 -35.79 10.79
CA SER A 420 -10.94 -36.51 10.02
C SER A 420 -9.86 -35.54 9.54
N ASP A 421 -8.61 -35.91 9.80
CA ASP A 421 -7.36 -35.29 9.34
C ASP A 421 -7.47 -34.66 7.93
N GLN A 422 -7.32 -33.34 7.86
CA GLN A 422 -6.92 -32.65 6.62
C GLN A 422 -5.84 -31.62 6.93
N SER A 423 -4.60 -32.06 6.70
CA SER A 423 -3.43 -31.32 6.19
C SER A 423 -3.51 -29.78 6.19
N ALA A 424 -2.73 -29.19 7.10
CA ALA A 424 -2.48 -27.77 7.27
C ALA A 424 -1.95 -27.07 5.99
N LEU A 425 -2.45 -25.87 5.73
CA LEU A 425 -2.02 -25.00 4.63
C LEU A 425 -1.24 -23.77 5.18
N ASP A 426 -0.10 -23.49 4.53
CA ASP A 426 1.02 -22.67 5.02
C ASP A 426 0.95 -21.17 4.70
N PHE A 427 1.22 -20.31 5.69
CA PHE A 427 1.31 -18.84 5.55
C PHE A 427 2.45 -18.36 4.63
N ASN A 428 2.15 -17.47 3.68
CA ASN A 428 3.13 -16.70 2.89
C ASN A 428 2.89 -15.18 3.07
N PRO A 429 3.83 -14.42 3.66
CA PRO A 429 3.66 -12.97 3.92
C PRO A 429 3.56 -12.13 2.64
N LEU A 430 3.97 -12.64 1.48
CA LEU A 430 3.77 -11.99 0.17
C LEU A 430 2.34 -12.18 -0.39
N VAL A 431 1.56 -13.13 0.17
CA VAL A 431 0.16 -13.40 -0.20
C VAL A 431 -0.81 -12.57 0.66
N ALA A 432 -0.38 -12.07 1.81
CA ALA A 432 -1.19 -11.17 2.63
C ALA A 432 -1.59 -9.89 1.87
N GLU A 433 -0.73 -9.38 0.97
CA GLU A 433 -1.02 -8.22 0.10
C GLU A 433 -1.96 -8.57 -1.06
N GLN A 434 -1.94 -9.82 -1.54
CA GLN A 434 -2.91 -10.33 -2.52
C GLN A 434 -4.33 -10.36 -1.92
N VAL A 435 -4.48 -10.81 -0.67
CA VAL A 435 -5.77 -10.80 0.06
C VAL A 435 -6.29 -9.38 0.33
N LEU A 436 -5.39 -8.41 0.51
CA LEU A 436 -5.76 -6.99 0.65
C LEU A 436 -6.25 -6.36 -0.68
N ASN A 437 -5.87 -6.95 -1.81
CA ASN A 437 -6.20 -6.50 -3.17
C ASN A 437 -7.37 -7.26 -3.81
N GLU A 438 -7.65 -8.51 -3.42
CA GLU A 438 -8.58 -9.42 -4.11
C GLU A 438 -10.02 -9.48 -3.56
N THR A 439 -10.40 -8.74 -2.52
CA THR A 439 -11.82 -8.66 -2.14
C THR A 439 -12.61 -7.78 -3.12
N VAL A 440 -12.99 -8.39 -4.24
CA VAL A 440 -14.08 -7.96 -5.12
C VAL A 440 -15.39 -8.01 -4.34
N ILE A 441 -16.20 -6.97 -4.46
CA ILE A 441 -17.57 -6.95 -3.91
C ILE A 441 -18.37 -8.05 -4.62
N PRO A 442 -18.93 -9.05 -3.92
CA PRO A 442 -19.98 -9.86 -4.52
C PRO A 442 -21.21 -8.95 -4.64
N GLY A 443 -21.58 -8.54 -5.86
CA GLY A 443 -22.80 -7.76 -6.06
C GLY A 443 -22.87 -6.76 -7.21
N ILE A 444 -21.93 -6.73 -8.16
CA ILE A 444 -22.14 -5.99 -9.43
C ILE A 444 -21.80 -6.90 -10.62
N SER A 445 -22.62 -7.92 -10.79
CA SER A 445 -22.79 -8.62 -12.06
C SER A 445 -24.28 -8.67 -12.33
N ASN A 446 -24.77 -7.70 -13.10
CA ASN A 446 -25.87 -7.82 -14.06
C ASN A 446 -26.37 -6.42 -14.43
N GLN A 447 -25.81 -5.88 -15.50
CA GLN A 447 -26.55 -5.07 -16.47
C GLN A 447 -25.74 -5.10 -17.77
N ASN A 448 -25.86 -6.22 -18.49
CA ASN A 448 -25.56 -6.26 -19.91
C ASN A 448 -26.72 -5.61 -20.64
N ASP A 449 -26.50 -4.41 -21.16
CA ASP A 449 -27.20 -3.92 -22.33
C ASP A 449 -26.20 -3.12 -23.17
N TYR A 450 -26.35 -3.23 -24.50
CA TYR A 450 -25.49 -2.73 -25.58
C TYR A 450 -24.34 -3.65 -26.05
N MET A 451 -24.66 -4.54 -27.00
CA MET A 451 -24.28 -4.42 -28.42
C MET A 451 -24.69 -5.72 -29.15
N GLY A 452 -25.61 -5.60 -30.11
CA GLY A 452 -26.14 -6.74 -30.86
C GLY A 452 -25.13 -7.35 -31.82
N LEU A 453 -24.83 -8.64 -31.65
CA LEU A 453 -24.30 -9.53 -32.67
C LEU A 453 -24.93 -10.94 -32.53
N PRO A 454 -25.14 -11.71 -33.63
CA PRO A 454 -25.91 -12.95 -33.60
C PRO A 454 -25.17 -14.14 -32.97
N LEU A 455 -25.95 -15.01 -32.31
CA LEU A 455 -25.56 -16.06 -31.36
C LEU A 455 -24.92 -17.34 -31.98
N ASP A 456 -24.51 -17.34 -33.25
CA ASP A 456 -24.13 -18.58 -33.95
C ASP A 456 -22.62 -18.75 -34.24
N GLN A 457 -21.74 -17.96 -33.63
CA GLN A 457 -20.27 -18.12 -33.76
C GLN A 457 -19.51 -18.42 -32.46
N MET A 458 -20.20 -18.78 -31.37
CA MET A 458 -19.56 -18.98 -30.05
C MET A 458 -19.47 -20.43 -29.57
N THR A 459 -19.78 -21.43 -30.40
CA THR A 459 -19.79 -22.85 -29.99
C THR A 459 -18.47 -23.59 -30.18
N TRP A 460 -17.45 -22.98 -30.81
CA TRP A 460 -16.16 -23.66 -31.07
C TRP A 460 -15.10 -23.48 -29.97
N PHE A 461 -15.25 -22.53 -29.04
CA PHE A 461 -14.27 -22.29 -27.97
C PHE A 461 -14.59 -23.02 -26.65
N GLN A 462 -15.74 -23.67 -26.53
CA GLN A 462 -16.19 -24.29 -25.26
C GLN A 462 -15.86 -25.80 -25.12
N SER A 463 -15.26 -26.44 -26.12
CA SER A 463 -15.08 -27.91 -26.11
C SER A 463 -13.70 -28.44 -25.70
N GLN A 464 -12.78 -27.59 -25.23
CA GLN A 464 -11.47 -28.04 -24.72
C GLN A 464 -11.00 -27.32 -23.45
N VAL A 465 -11.83 -27.32 -22.41
CA VAL A 465 -11.34 -27.10 -21.03
C VAL A 465 -12.08 -28.06 -20.13
N GLN A 466 -11.41 -29.12 -19.67
CA GLN A 466 -11.93 -29.91 -18.55
C GLN A 466 -11.93 -29.04 -17.29
N PRO A 467 -12.98 -29.10 -16.44
CA PRO A 467 -12.99 -28.37 -15.19
C PRO A 467 -11.93 -29.00 -14.28
N VAL A 468 -10.87 -28.25 -13.99
CA VAL A 468 -10.02 -28.52 -12.83
C VAL A 468 -10.86 -28.10 -11.64
N GLU A 469 -11.26 -29.06 -10.80
CA GLU A 469 -11.90 -28.79 -9.51
C GLU A 469 -10.98 -27.84 -8.71
N GLU A 470 -11.38 -26.57 -8.61
CA GLU A 470 -10.80 -25.65 -7.64
C GLU A 470 -11.15 -26.15 -6.24
N PRO A 471 -10.19 -26.39 -5.34
CA PRO A 471 -10.52 -26.71 -3.98
C PRO A 471 -11.18 -25.48 -3.35
N ASP A 472 -12.36 -25.69 -2.74
CA ASP A 472 -13.11 -24.72 -1.95
C ASP A 472 -12.19 -24.02 -0.92
N ALA A 473 -11.59 -22.91 -1.33
CA ALA A 473 -10.64 -22.16 -0.54
C ALA A 473 -11.39 -21.11 0.28
N ASN A 474 -11.90 -21.53 1.44
CA ASN A 474 -12.31 -20.60 2.48
C ASN A 474 -11.05 -19.92 3.06
N LEU A 475 -10.55 -18.90 2.36
CA LEU A 475 -9.27 -18.18 2.56
C LEU A 475 -9.19 -17.37 3.88
N LEU A 476 -10.21 -17.45 4.73
CA LEU A 476 -10.19 -16.95 6.11
C LEU A 476 -9.88 -18.03 7.16
N ALA A 477 -9.86 -19.32 6.79
CA ALA A 477 -9.65 -20.42 7.73
C ALA A 477 -8.23 -20.46 8.35
N TRP A 478 -7.24 -19.79 7.75
CA TRP A 478 -5.84 -19.80 8.26
C TRP A 478 -5.58 -18.70 9.29
N LEU A 479 -6.63 -17.94 9.61
CA LEU A 479 -6.73 -17.02 10.75
C LEU A 479 -7.39 -17.68 11.95
N ASP A 480 -7.60 -19.00 11.97
CA ASP A 480 -7.96 -19.70 13.20
C ASP A 480 -6.74 -19.78 14.11
N PHE A 481 -6.69 -18.84 15.06
CA PHE A 481 -5.82 -18.96 16.21
C PHE A 481 -6.27 -20.20 16.98
N PRO A 482 -5.36 -21.11 17.37
CA PRO A 482 -5.75 -22.20 18.23
C PRO A 482 -6.40 -21.62 19.49
N ALA A 483 -7.58 -22.13 19.85
CA ALA A 483 -8.07 -21.97 21.20
C ALA A 483 -6.94 -22.39 22.14
N LEU A 484 -6.56 -21.52 23.07
CA LEU A 484 -5.74 -21.94 24.20
C LEU A 484 -6.55 -23.03 24.89
N GLY A 485 -6.14 -24.28 24.69
CA GLY A 485 -6.59 -25.41 25.50
C GLY A 485 -6.22 -25.14 26.96
N GLU A 486 -7.10 -25.65 27.82
CA GLU A 486 -7.18 -25.50 29.28
C GLU A 486 -5.86 -25.39 30.06
#